data_AF-A0A7X1J7Z0-F1
#
_entry.id   AF-A0A7X1J7Z0-F1
#
_cell.length_a   1.000
_cell.length_b   1.000
_cell.length_c   1.000
_cell.angle_alpha   90.00
_cell.angle_beta   90.00
_cell.angle_gamma   90.00
#
_symmetry.space_group_name_H-M   'P 1'
#
loop_
_entity.id
_entity.type
_entity.pdbx_description
1 polymer ?
#
loop_
_entity_poly.entity_id
_entity_poly.type
_entity_poly.pdbx_seq_one_letter_code
_entity_poly.pdbx_strand_id
1 'polypeptide(L)'
;MNLAQIIDTLGVDRETAERRARFFINYVEDVPLKEFPDWQGYAERADAFREAAQSAFLVDSKWAADLLRKAASEYRSSGVLYGWFLHRCTIKSGLSERDAEVASSLLMLMKEGSAPVTRSDIRDILVQAHLKSDVLRSPVQQAYFLMAILGSGWDPKESPIPLAQEYTDTLRRHFGQYPIGPRSAQISKYLMLAGMLADLSYNPGEASRNALFNELIPLAEAHAQGLYAARENRYQWRRMMSSIDLVDLDIACMVAVANDLIIRAHGIPIESQNSRPEEDPLRWLSIEAGAELYRYAQ
;
A
#
# COMPACT_ATOMS: atom_id res chain seq x y z
N MET A 1 12.35 -16.78 12.05
CA MET A 1 13.09 -16.57 10.79
C MET A 1 12.89 -15.13 10.33
N ASN A 2 13.96 -14.36 10.07
CA ASN A 2 13.87 -12.95 9.63
C ASN A 2 13.72 -12.82 8.09
N LEU A 3 13.46 -11.61 7.58
CA LEU A 3 13.26 -11.37 6.14
C LEU A 3 14.41 -11.91 5.29
N ALA A 4 15.67 -11.70 5.70
CA ALA A 4 16.84 -12.18 4.97
C ALA A 4 16.83 -13.71 4.82
N GLN A 5 16.49 -14.44 5.88
CA GLN A 5 16.37 -15.89 5.84
C GLN A 5 15.21 -16.37 4.95
N ILE A 6 14.07 -15.65 4.92
CA ILE A 6 12.96 -15.96 4.00
C ILE A 6 13.41 -15.75 2.54
N ILE A 7 14.10 -14.64 2.26
CA ILE A 7 14.60 -14.32 0.92
C ILE A 7 15.50 -15.41 0.38
N ASP A 8 16.38 -15.97 1.23
CA ASP A 8 17.27 -17.07 0.83
C ASP A 8 16.47 -18.31 0.34
N THR A 9 15.25 -18.53 0.84
CA THR A 9 14.38 -19.63 0.40
C THR A 9 13.79 -19.43 -1.00
N LEU A 10 13.78 -18.19 -1.54
CA LEU A 10 13.30 -17.89 -2.89
C LEU A 10 14.22 -18.49 -3.95
N GLY A 11 15.52 -18.66 -3.67
CA GLY A 11 16.49 -19.16 -4.63
C GLY A 11 16.73 -18.22 -5.81
N VAL A 12 16.48 -16.92 -5.61
CA VAL A 12 16.85 -15.83 -6.52
C VAL A 12 18.15 -15.21 -6.01
N ASP A 13 19.14 -15.05 -6.88
CA ASP A 13 20.42 -14.47 -6.48
C ASP A 13 20.32 -12.94 -6.30
N ARG A 14 21.03 -12.42 -5.29
CA ARG A 14 20.99 -10.98 -4.94
C ARG A 14 21.52 -10.09 -6.08
N GLU A 15 22.49 -10.57 -6.86
CA GLU A 15 23.03 -9.83 -8.01
C GLU A 15 21.97 -9.63 -9.10
N THR A 16 21.16 -10.64 -9.39
CA THR A 16 20.03 -10.56 -10.33
C THR A 16 18.96 -9.60 -9.80
N ALA A 17 18.65 -9.64 -8.51
CA ALA A 17 17.72 -8.70 -7.89
C ALA A 17 18.22 -7.25 -7.98
N GLU A 18 19.50 -7.02 -7.68
CA GLU A 18 20.12 -5.70 -7.80
C GLU A 18 20.13 -5.22 -9.25
N ARG A 19 20.51 -6.07 -10.21
CA ARG A 19 20.48 -5.74 -11.64
C ARG A 19 19.08 -5.36 -12.11
N ARG A 20 18.04 -6.11 -11.71
CA ARG A 20 16.65 -5.80 -12.05
C ARG A 20 16.21 -4.47 -11.43
N ALA A 21 16.54 -4.22 -10.18
CA ALA A 21 16.24 -2.94 -9.54
C ALA A 21 16.89 -1.76 -10.27
N ARG A 22 18.19 -1.88 -10.62
CA ARG A 22 18.93 -0.85 -11.37
C ARG A 22 18.39 -0.65 -12.78
N PHE A 23 17.97 -1.72 -13.45
CA PHE A 23 17.32 -1.61 -14.77
C PHE A 23 16.10 -0.69 -14.71
N PHE A 24 15.18 -0.91 -13.76
CA PHE A 24 13.98 -0.08 -13.64
C PHE A 24 14.29 1.35 -13.19
N ILE A 25 15.31 1.55 -12.35
CA ILE A 25 15.75 2.90 -11.98
C ILE A 25 16.26 3.66 -13.22
N ASN A 26 17.06 3.02 -14.05
CA ASN A 26 17.55 3.63 -15.29
C ASN A 26 16.41 3.86 -16.28
N TYR A 27 15.46 2.93 -16.37
CA TYR A 27 14.28 3.06 -17.24
C TYR A 27 13.47 4.32 -16.94
N VAL A 28 13.36 4.74 -15.68
CA VAL A 28 12.68 5.99 -15.30
C VAL A 28 13.26 7.21 -16.01
N GLU A 29 14.58 7.24 -16.26
CA GLU A 29 15.25 8.34 -16.95
C GLU A 29 14.88 8.39 -18.44
N ASP A 30 14.54 7.23 -19.02
CA ASP A 30 14.14 7.07 -20.42
C ASP A 30 12.64 7.33 -20.65
N VAL A 31 11.83 7.46 -19.59
CA VAL A 31 10.40 7.79 -19.69
C VAL A 31 10.25 9.31 -19.82
N PRO A 32 9.97 9.85 -21.03
CA PRO A 32 9.87 11.29 -21.21
C PRO A 32 8.63 11.82 -20.51
N LEU A 33 8.79 12.87 -19.70
CA LEU A 33 7.66 13.68 -19.24
C LEU A 33 7.38 14.74 -20.31
N LYS A 34 6.21 14.66 -20.95
CA LYS A 34 5.72 15.70 -21.88
C LYS A 34 5.27 16.95 -21.12
N GLU A 35 4.94 18.01 -21.87
CA GLU A 35 4.31 19.20 -21.30
C GLU A 35 3.08 18.83 -20.46
N PHE A 36 2.93 19.54 -19.35
CA PHE A 36 1.91 19.29 -18.35
C PHE A 36 0.50 19.42 -18.93
N PRO A 37 -0.46 18.52 -18.59
CA PRO A 37 -0.35 17.36 -17.70
C PRO A 37 -0.01 16.03 -18.42
N ASP A 38 1.13 15.41 -18.11
CA ASP A 38 1.52 14.07 -18.60
C ASP A 38 1.39 12.98 -17.54
N TRP A 39 0.14 12.67 -17.17
CA TRP A 39 -0.17 11.66 -16.17
C TRP A 39 0.38 10.26 -16.51
N GLN A 40 0.54 9.94 -17.80
CA GLN A 40 0.97 8.62 -18.25
C GLN A 40 2.46 8.43 -17.95
N GLY A 41 3.29 9.43 -18.26
CA GLY A 41 4.72 9.40 -17.91
C GLY A 41 4.94 9.27 -16.41
N TYR A 42 4.15 9.98 -15.59
CA TYR A 42 4.21 9.85 -14.13
C TYR A 42 3.80 8.45 -13.63
N ALA A 43 2.71 7.89 -14.16
CA ALA A 43 2.25 6.55 -13.77
C ALA A 43 3.27 5.46 -14.16
N GLU A 44 3.85 5.57 -15.34
CA GLU A 44 4.86 4.63 -15.83
C GLU A 44 6.16 4.68 -15.01
N ARG A 45 6.63 5.88 -14.65
CA ARG A 45 7.75 6.04 -13.72
C ARG A 45 7.44 5.49 -12.33
N ALA A 46 6.20 5.68 -11.86
CA ALA A 46 5.77 5.14 -10.57
C ALA A 46 5.81 3.61 -10.56
N ASP A 47 5.29 2.96 -11.61
CA ASP A 47 5.36 1.51 -11.78
C ASP A 47 6.81 1.03 -11.83
N ALA A 48 7.69 1.71 -12.57
CA ALA A 48 9.10 1.36 -12.64
C ALA A 48 9.77 1.44 -11.25
N PHE A 49 9.56 2.51 -10.48
CA PHE A 49 10.07 2.57 -9.11
C PHE A 49 9.47 1.52 -8.18
N ARG A 50 8.19 1.16 -8.35
CA ARG A 50 7.53 0.09 -7.59
C ARG A 50 8.18 -1.27 -7.87
N GLU A 51 8.41 -1.60 -9.14
CA GLU A 51 9.10 -2.82 -9.57
C GLU A 51 10.57 -2.85 -9.10
N ALA A 52 11.24 -1.69 -9.13
CA ALA A 52 12.58 -1.53 -8.59
C ALA A 52 12.61 -1.82 -7.09
N ALA A 53 11.65 -1.29 -6.33
CA ALA A 53 11.56 -1.50 -4.90
C ALA A 53 11.31 -2.97 -4.54
N GLN A 54 10.41 -3.65 -5.26
CA GLN A 54 10.14 -5.08 -5.08
C GLN A 54 11.41 -5.92 -5.25
N SER A 55 12.26 -5.55 -6.21
CA SER A 55 13.55 -6.20 -6.44
C SER A 55 14.57 -5.83 -5.35
N ALA A 56 14.60 -4.56 -4.94
CA ALA A 56 15.50 -4.06 -3.91
C ALA A 56 15.24 -4.68 -2.52
N PHE A 57 14.00 -5.13 -2.21
CA PHE A 57 13.73 -5.83 -0.95
C PHE A 57 14.58 -7.10 -0.77
N LEU A 58 15.00 -7.75 -1.86
CA LEU A 58 15.88 -8.92 -1.80
C LEU A 58 17.34 -8.57 -1.47
N VAL A 59 17.69 -7.28 -1.49
CA VAL A 59 19.06 -6.77 -1.39
C VAL A 59 19.21 -5.92 -0.13
N ASP A 60 18.41 -4.87 0.00
CA ASP A 60 18.44 -3.91 1.10
C ASP A 60 17.03 -3.28 1.27
N SER A 61 16.42 -3.54 2.42
CA SER A 61 15.07 -3.02 2.74
C SER A 61 15.04 -1.50 2.89
N LYS A 62 16.15 -0.86 3.28
CA LYS A 62 16.23 0.61 3.31
C LYS A 62 16.18 1.17 1.89
N TRP A 63 16.94 0.58 0.99
CA TRP A 63 16.91 0.96 -0.43
C TRP A 63 15.53 0.74 -1.05
N ALA A 64 14.86 -0.37 -0.71
CA ALA A 64 13.48 -0.62 -1.13
C ALA A 64 12.49 0.44 -0.63
N ALA A 65 12.61 0.85 0.64
CA ALA A 65 11.79 1.93 1.21
C ALA A 65 12.02 3.26 0.50
N ASP A 66 13.27 3.60 0.18
CA ASP A 66 13.62 4.81 -0.57
C ASP A 66 13.00 4.82 -1.98
N LEU A 67 13.01 3.68 -2.67
CA LEU A 67 12.39 3.53 -3.98
C LEU A 67 10.85 3.59 -3.90
N LEU A 68 10.23 3.01 -2.88
CA LEU A 68 8.78 3.13 -2.67
C LEU A 68 8.35 4.57 -2.41
N ARG A 69 9.15 5.37 -1.71
CA ARG A 69 8.88 6.81 -1.53
C ARG A 69 8.90 7.56 -2.87
N LYS A 70 9.84 7.21 -3.76
CA LYS A 70 9.85 7.75 -5.12
C LYS A 70 8.61 7.32 -5.89
N ALA A 71 8.26 6.03 -5.90
CA ALA A 71 7.03 5.52 -6.52
C ALA A 71 5.78 6.24 -6.00
N ALA A 72 5.68 6.43 -4.68
CA ALA A 72 4.59 7.17 -4.05
C ALA A 72 4.49 8.61 -4.56
N SER A 73 5.63 9.31 -4.69
CA SER A 73 5.67 10.66 -5.24
C SER A 73 5.19 10.72 -6.69
N GLU A 74 5.62 9.78 -7.53
CA GLU A 74 5.22 9.71 -8.94
C GLU A 74 3.73 9.36 -9.08
N TYR A 75 3.21 8.38 -8.32
CA TYR A 75 1.78 8.06 -8.33
C TYR A 75 0.93 9.25 -7.89
N ARG A 76 1.33 9.95 -6.81
CA ARG A 76 0.63 11.19 -6.41
C ARG A 76 0.64 12.25 -7.51
N SER A 77 1.77 12.41 -8.21
CA SER A 77 1.90 13.33 -9.34
C SER A 77 1.03 12.93 -10.55
N SER A 78 0.82 11.64 -10.76
CA SER A 78 -0.13 11.10 -11.76
C SER A 78 -1.62 11.20 -11.35
N GLY A 79 -1.91 11.61 -10.11
CA GLY A 79 -3.26 11.64 -9.58
C GLY A 79 -3.83 10.29 -9.17
N VAL A 80 -2.97 9.30 -8.87
CA VAL A 80 -3.37 7.97 -8.43
C VAL A 80 -3.34 7.89 -6.91
N LEU A 81 -4.48 7.50 -6.31
CA LEU A 81 -4.64 7.48 -4.86
C LEU A 81 -3.78 6.43 -4.14
N TYR A 82 -3.40 5.36 -4.84
CA TYR A 82 -2.41 4.38 -4.35
C TYR A 82 -1.10 5.03 -3.88
N GLY A 83 -0.69 6.14 -4.51
CA GLY A 83 0.51 6.89 -4.09
C GLY A 83 0.43 7.40 -2.65
N TRP A 84 -0.76 7.73 -2.15
CA TRP A 84 -0.96 8.15 -0.76
C TRP A 84 -0.77 7.00 0.21
N PHE A 85 -1.25 5.81 -0.16
CA PHE A 85 -1.07 4.60 0.63
C PHE A 85 0.40 4.18 0.70
N LEU A 86 1.11 4.18 -0.43
CA LEU A 86 2.55 3.93 -0.48
C LEU A 86 3.36 4.96 0.30
N HIS A 87 2.98 6.24 0.20
CA HIS A 87 3.61 7.29 0.99
C HIS A 87 3.43 7.02 2.49
N ARG A 88 2.19 6.68 2.90
CA ARG A 88 1.86 6.44 4.29
C ARG A 88 2.63 5.26 4.90
N CYS A 89 2.84 4.16 4.17
CA CYS A 89 3.60 3.02 4.69
C CYS A 89 5.12 3.26 4.79
N THR A 90 5.62 4.38 4.28
CA THR A 90 7.06 4.70 4.25
C THR A 90 7.44 5.91 5.11
N ILE A 91 6.49 6.45 5.88
CA ILE A 91 6.70 7.55 6.84
C ILE A 91 6.17 7.17 8.22
N LYS A 92 6.86 7.59 9.30
CA LYS A 92 6.43 7.39 10.69
C LYS A 92 5.66 8.58 11.24
N SER A 93 5.73 9.74 10.59
CA SER A 93 4.91 10.90 10.95
C SER A 93 3.51 10.76 10.34
N GLY A 94 2.51 11.37 10.97
CA GLY A 94 1.20 11.57 10.33
C GLY A 94 1.32 12.33 9.01
N LEU A 95 0.20 12.51 8.32
CA LEU A 95 0.15 13.37 7.13
C LEU A 95 0.65 14.77 7.47
N SER A 96 1.37 15.40 6.54
CA SER A 96 1.66 16.83 6.67
C SER A 96 0.35 17.64 6.70
N GLU A 97 0.40 18.87 7.21
CA GLU A 97 -0.77 19.77 7.22
C GLU A 97 -1.40 19.90 5.83
N ARG A 98 -0.56 20.08 4.80
CA ARG A 98 -0.98 20.10 3.39
C ARG A 98 -1.63 18.80 2.94
N ASP A 99 -1.06 17.66 3.34
CA ASP A 99 -1.61 16.35 3.02
C ASP A 99 -2.97 16.11 3.71
N ALA A 100 -3.16 16.64 4.92
CA ALA A 100 -4.41 16.59 5.66
C ALA A 100 -5.50 17.47 5.02
N GLU A 101 -5.16 18.67 4.55
CA GLU A 101 -6.07 19.53 3.78
C GLU A 101 -6.56 18.84 2.50
N VAL A 102 -5.62 18.34 1.69
CA VAL A 102 -5.92 17.58 0.47
C VAL A 102 -6.79 16.37 0.81
N ALA A 103 -6.50 15.69 1.92
CA ALA A 103 -7.26 14.54 2.33
C ALA A 103 -8.72 14.85 2.69
N SER A 104 -8.94 15.93 3.46
CA SER A 104 -10.28 16.42 3.80
C SER A 104 -11.09 16.78 2.55
N SER A 105 -10.46 17.51 1.63
CA SER A 105 -11.09 17.87 0.36
C SER A 105 -11.47 16.63 -0.46
N LEU A 106 -10.60 15.62 -0.49
CA LEU A 106 -10.86 14.36 -1.20
C LEU A 106 -11.99 13.55 -0.61
N LEU A 107 -12.04 13.46 0.72
CA LEU A 107 -13.12 12.82 1.44
C LEU A 107 -14.47 13.49 1.13
N MET A 108 -14.51 14.83 1.11
CA MET A 108 -15.70 15.57 0.70
C MET A 108 -16.11 15.23 -0.74
N LEU A 109 -15.17 15.24 -1.68
CA LEU A 109 -15.44 14.87 -3.09
C LEU A 109 -15.98 13.45 -3.24
N MET A 110 -15.44 12.49 -2.47
CA MET A 110 -15.91 11.11 -2.47
C MET A 110 -17.34 10.99 -1.91
N LYS A 111 -17.71 11.80 -0.91
CA LYS A 111 -19.08 11.89 -0.40
C LYS A 111 -20.02 12.47 -1.43
N GLU A 112 -19.63 13.61 -1.97
CA GLU A 112 -20.48 14.41 -2.82
C GLU A 112 -20.54 13.89 -4.26
N GLY A 113 -19.67 12.97 -4.69
CA GLY A 113 -19.80 12.24 -5.96
C GLY A 113 -21.12 11.47 -6.14
N SER A 114 -21.98 11.45 -5.12
CA SER A 114 -23.37 10.97 -5.11
C SER A 114 -24.40 12.07 -5.48
N ALA A 115 -24.00 13.34 -5.57
CA ALA A 115 -24.81 14.51 -5.88
C ALA A 115 -24.04 15.47 -6.81
N PRO A 116 -24.71 16.30 -7.63
CA PRO A 116 -24.01 17.19 -8.56
C PRO A 116 -23.41 18.37 -7.79
N VAL A 117 -22.12 18.30 -7.48
CA VAL A 117 -21.40 19.42 -6.87
C VAL A 117 -21.09 20.49 -7.91
N THR A 118 -21.25 21.74 -7.52
CA THR A 118 -20.90 22.92 -8.30
C THR A 118 -19.40 22.96 -8.62
N ARG A 119 -19.09 23.12 -9.92
CA ARG A 119 -17.84 22.73 -10.59
C ARG A 119 -16.59 23.60 -10.36
N SER A 120 -16.63 24.72 -9.62
CA SER A 120 -15.46 25.62 -9.51
C SER A 120 -14.43 25.11 -8.50
N ASP A 121 -14.84 24.84 -7.27
CA ASP A 121 -13.90 24.61 -6.16
C ASP A 121 -13.28 23.21 -6.23
N ILE A 122 -14.06 22.24 -6.73
CA ILE A 122 -13.59 20.90 -7.08
C ILE A 122 -12.47 20.95 -8.10
N ARG A 123 -12.60 21.80 -9.13
CA ARG A 123 -11.60 21.84 -10.21
C ARG A 123 -10.26 22.31 -9.65
N ASP A 124 -10.25 23.30 -8.76
CA ASP A 124 -9.02 23.80 -8.18
C ASP A 124 -8.39 22.77 -7.24
N ILE A 125 -9.18 22.01 -6.47
CA ILE A 125 -8.68 20.90 -5.64
C ILE A 125 -8.15 19.75 -6.51
N LEU A 126 -8.89 19.32 -7.54
CA LEU A 126 -8.45 18.26 -8.45
C LEU A 126 -7.22 18.67 -9.25
N VAL A 127 -7.12 19.94 -9.62
CA VAL A 127 -5.95 20.50 -10.32
C VAL A 127 -4.76 20.60 -9.36
N GLN A 128 -4.95 21.06 -8.12
CA GLN A 128 -3.90 21.11 -7.10
C GLN A 128 -3.42 19.71 -6.69
N ALA A 129 -4.33 18.75 -6.56
CA ALA A 129 -4.05 17.36 -6.21
C ALA A 129 -3.72 16.48 -7.43
N HIS A 130 -3.76 17.03 -8.64
CA HIS A 130 -3.51 16.34 -9.92
C HIS A 130 -4.45 15.15 -10.21
N LEU A 131 -5.63 15.13 -9.58
CA LEU A 131 -6.52 13.99 -9.58
C LEU A 131 -7.49 13.99 -10.77
N LYS A 132 -7.70 12.81 -11.33
CA LYS A 132 -8.73 12.57 -12.35
C LYS A 132 -10.07 12.23 -11.70
N SER A 133 -11.17 12.72 -12.29
CA SER A 133 -12.54 12.37 -11.87
C SER A 133 -12.79 10.87 -11.83
N ASP A 134 -12.15 10.11 -12.72
CA ASP A 134 -12.36 8.66 -12.84
C ASP A 134 -11.61 7.87 -11.77
N VAL A 135 -10.45 8.38 -11.32
CA VAL A 135 -9.71 7.78 -10.19
C VAL A 135 -10.52 7.91 -8.91
N LEU A 136 -11.19 9.05 -8.71
CA LEU A 136 -12.09 9.26 -7.59
C LEU A 136 -13.35 8.42 -7.63
N ARG A 137 -13.66 7.77 -8.76
CA ARG A 137 -14.78 6.83 -8.90
C ARG A 137 -14.35 5.37 -8.78
N SER A 138 -13.05 5.08 -8.78
CA SER A 138 -12.53 3.73 -8.67
C SER A 138 -12.58 3.25 -7.21
N PRO A 139 -13.37 2.20 -6.89
CA PRO A 139 -13.50 1.71 -5.51
C PRO A 139 -12.18 1.22 -4.90
N VAL A 140 -11.27 0.69 -5.73
CA VAL A 140 -9.93 0.28 -5.30
C VAL A 140 -9.10 1.48 -4.87
N GLN A 141 -9.11 2.54 -5.67
CA GLN A 141 -8.33 3.76 -5.38
C GLN A 141 -8.89 4.49 -4.15
N GLN A 142 -10.21 4.50 -4.00
CA GLN A 142 -10.89 4.98 -2.80
C GLN A 142 -10.48 4.16 -1.55
N ALA A 143 -10.42 2.83 -1.66
CA ALA A 143 -9.97 1.97 -0.56
C ALA A 143 -8.52 2.27 -0.15
N TYR A 144 -7.61 2.41 -1.11
CA TYR A 144 -6.22 2.77 -0.83
C TYR A 144 -6.09 4.13 -0.12
N PHE A 145 -6.83 5.12 -0.61
CA PHE A 145 -6.86 6.42 0.02
C PHE A 145 -7.34 6.34 1.47
N LEU A 146 -8.45 5.64 1.73
CA LEU A 146 -8.97 5.47 3.09
C LEU A 146 -7.97 4.78 4.01
N MET A 147 -7.31 3.72 3.54
CA MET A 147 -6.25 3.06 4.31
C MET A 147 -5.10 4.02 4.64
N ALA A 148 -4.71 4.90 3.71
CA ALA A 148 -3.69 5.91 3.95
C ALA A 148 -4.14 6.91 5.03
N ILE A 149 -5.37 7.42 4.93
CA ILE A 149 -5.91 8.42 5.85
C ILE A 149 -6.13 7.83 7.25
N LEU A 150 -6.85 6.71 7.34
CA LEU A 150 -7.13 6.02 8.60
C LEU A 150 -5.84 5.53 9.26
N GLY A 151 -4.88 5.10 8.44
CA GLY A 151 -3.56 4.72 8.88
C GLY A 151 -2.76 5.85 9.54
N SER A 152 -3.09 7.12 9.30
CA SER A 152 -2.28 8.27 9.75
C SER A 152 -2.44 8.64 11.21
N GLY A 153 -3.39 8.03 11.93
CA GLY A 153 -3.68 8.35 13.32
C GLY A 153 -4.33 9.73 13.50
N TRP A 154 -5.07 10.18 12.50
CA TRP A 154 -5.74 11.49 12.51
C TRP A 154 -6.71 11.58 13.69
N ASP A 155 -6.61 12.64 14.51
CA ASP A 155 -7.49 12.84 15.66
C ASP A 155 -8.96 12.97 15.20
N PRO A 156 -9.81 12.06 15.69
CA PRO A 156 -11.26 12.12 15.63
C PRO A 156 -11.91 13.50 15.78
N LYS A 157 -11.44 14.28 16.75
CA LYS A 157 -12.17 15.45 17.24
C LYS A 157 -12.00 16.68 16.34
N GLU A 158 -11.05 16.66 15.42
CA GLU A 158 -10.69 17.81 14.57
C GLU A 158 -11.04 17.61 13.08
N SER A 159 -11.64 16.49 12.67
CA SER A 159 -11.93 16.21 11.24
C SER A 159 -13.02 15.13 11.00
N PRO A 160 -13.49 14.90 9.76
CA PRO A 160 -14.80 14.33 9.46
C PRO A 160 -14.87 12.80 9.61
N ILE A 161 -14.70 12.28 10.83
CA ILE A 161 -14.90 10.86 11.17
C ILE A 161 -16.26 10.31 10.74
N PRO A 162 -17.38 11.07 10.89
CA PRO A 162 -18.67 10.56 10.46
C PRO A 162 -18.61 10.12 9.01
N LEU A 163 -17.74 10.72 8.19
CA LEU A 163 -17.53 10.37 6.79
C LEU A 163 -16.75 9.07 6.57
N ALA A 164 -15.65 8.83 7.29
CA ALA A 164 -14.88 7.60 7.12
C ALA A 164 -15.66 6.38 7.66
N GLN A 165 -16.40 6.55 8.75
CA GLN A 165 -17.34 5.54 9.26
C GLN A 165 -18.57 5.39 8.35
N GLU A 166 -19.20 6.49 7.90
CA GLU A 166 -20.31 6.46 6.92
C GLU A 166 -19.89 5.79 5.61
N TYR A 167 -18.64 5.99 5.17
CA TYR A 167 -18.12 5.39 3.96
C TYR A 167 -17.78 3.91 4.16
N THR A 168 -17.18 3.56 5.30
CA THR A 168 -16.99 2.16 5.71
C THR A 168 -18.34 1.44 5.79
N ASP A 169 -19.37 2.08 6.35
CA ASP A 169 -20.72 1.54 6.48
C ASP A 169 -21.46 1.48 5.13
N THR A 170 -21.33 2.51 4.29
CA THR A 170 -21.89 2.54 2.93
C THR A 170 -21.30 1.42 2.11
N LEU A 171 -19.99 1.20 2.19
CA LEU A 171 -19.34 0.12 1.45
C LEU A 171 -19.62 -1.27 2.05
N ARG A 172 -19.74 -1.39 3.37
CA ARG A 172 -20.22 -2.61 4.04
C ARG A 172 -21.63 -3.00 3.58
N ARG A 173 -22.52 -2.03 3.33
CA ARG A 173 -23.87 -2.31 2.80
C ARG A 173 -23.88 -2.87 1.37
N HIS A 174 -22.81 -2.64 0.61
CA HIS A 174 -22.66 -3.11 -0.77
C HIS A 174 -21.62 -4.24 -0.90
N PHE A 175 -21.23 -4.84 0.23
CA PHE A 175 -20.31 -5.98 0.31
C PHE A 175 -20.86 -7.17 -0.50
N GLY A 176 -20.07 -7.68 -1.45
CA GLY A 176 -20.48 -8.78 -2.34
C GLY A 176 -21.03 -8.36 -3.72
N GLN A 177 -21.27 -7.06 -3.96
CA GLN A 177 -21.69 -6.55 -5.28
C GLN A 177 -20.54 -5.92 -6.09
N TYR A 178 -19.37 -5.75 -5.48
CA TYR A 178 -18.23 -5.05 -6.09
C TYR A 178 -17.31 -5.98 -6.88
N PRO A 179 -16.67 -5.44 -7.93
CA PRO A 179 -15.76 -6.19 -8.78
C PRO A 179 -14.57 -6.75 -8.00
N ILE A 180 -13.94 -7.73 -8.62
CA ILE A 180 -12.65 -8.28 -8.22
C ILE A 180 -11.60 -7.15 -8.16
N GLY A 181 -10.94 -6.97 -7.02
CA GLY A 181 -9.88 -5.99 -6.80
C GLY A 181 -8.51 -6.46 -7.32
N PRO A 182 -7.41 -5.79 -6.93
CA PRO A 182 -6.06 -6.20 -7.30
C PRO A 182 -5.82 -7.68 -6.95
N ARG A 183 -5.20 -8.41 -7.89
CA ARG A 183 -4.81 -9.83 -7.72
C ARG A 183 -5.95 -10.78 -7.37
N SER A 184 -7.14 -10.51 -7.88
CA SER A 184 -8.31 -11.37 -7.68
C SER A 184 -8.95 -11.32 -6.27
N ALA A 185 -8.41 -10.51 -5.35
CA ALA A 185 -9.00 -10.33 -4.03
C ALA A 185 -10.22 -9.39 -4.13
N GLN A 186 -11.31 -9.72 -3.44
CA GLN A 186 -12.51 -8.88 -3.47
C GLN A 186 -12.19 -7.50 -2.86
N ILE A 187 -12.62 -6.41 -3.50
CA ILE A 187 -12.41 -5.03 -3.00
C ILE A 187 -12.94 -4.87 -1.55
N SER A 188 -14.00 -5.61 -1.25
CA SER A 188 -14.59 -5.76 0.07
C SER A 188 -13.56 -6.12 1.16
N LYS A 189 -12.55 -6.94 0.83
CA LYS A 189 -11.45 -7.32 1.73
C LYS A 189 -10.54 -6.13 2.07
N TYR A 190 -10.14 -5.34 1.08
CA TYR A 190 -9.32 -4.15 1.29
C TYR A 190 -10.02 -3.11 2.16
N LEU A 191 -11.33 -2.97 1.99
CA LEU A 191 -12.16 -2.07 2.78
C LEU A 191 -12.35 -2.55 4.21
N MET A 192 -12.53 -3.85 4.40
CA MET A 192 -12.52 -4.45 5.73
C MET A 192 -11.19 -4.18 6.44
N LEU A 193 -10.06 -4.34 5.74
CA LEU A 193 -8.72 -4.04 6.28
C LEU A 193 -8.56 -2.54 6.61
N ALA A 194 -9.12 -1.63 5.80
CA ALA A 194 -9.19 -0.21 6.13
C ALA A 194 -9.97 0.05 7.42
N GLY A 195 -11.13 -0.60 7.59
CA GLY A 195 -11.92 -0.52 8.83
C GLY A 195 -11.19 -1.11 10.05
N MET A 196 -10.37 -2.14 9.87
CA MET A 196 -9.54 -2.70 10.94
C MET A 196 -8.37 -1.78 11.30
N LEU A 197 -7.75 -1.11 10.33
CA LEU A 197 -6.74 -0.07 10.59
C LEU A 197 -7.36 1.13 11.33
N ALA A 198 -8.60 1.51 10.96
CA ALA A 198 -9.35 2.49 11.70
C ALA A 198 -9.53 2.05 13.15
N ASP A 199 -10.14 0.88 13.39
CA ASP A 199 -10.36 0.37 14.75
C ASP A 199 -9.06 0.30 15.56
N LEU A 200 -7.96 -0.13 14.94
CA LEU A 200 -6.63 -0.15 15.56
C LEU A 200 -6.13 1.26 15.93
N SER A 201 -6.48 2.28 15.16
CA SER A 201 -6.16 3.68 15.48
C SER A 201 -7.02 4.23 16.63
N TYR A 202 -8.27 3.78 16.79
CA TYR A 202 -9.18 4.29 17.84
C TYR A 202 -9.04 3.52 19.15
N ASN A 203 -9.00 2.20 19.04
CA ASN A 203 -8.93 1.24 20.12
C ASN A 203 -7.68 0.38 19.92
N PRO A 204 -6.49 0.99 20.02
CA PRO A 204 -5.27 0.22 19.92
C PRO A 204 -5.31 -0.80 21.06
N GLY A 205 -5.15 -2.07 20.71
CA GLY A 205 -5.32 -3.17 21.63
C GLY A 205 -4.96 -4.49 20.99
N GLU A 206 -4.63 -5.48 21.84
CA GLU A 206 -4.24 -6.81 21.37
C GLU A 206 -5.35 -7.48 20.55
N ALA A 207 -6.62 -7.27 20.88
CA ALA A 207 -7.75 -7.81 20.13
C ALA A 207 -7.81 -7.26 18.69
N SER A 208 -7.76 -5.95 18.50
CA SER A 208 -7.78 -5.30 17.17
C SER A 208 -6.54 -5.64 16.35
N ARG A 209 -5.37 -5.72 17.01
CA ARG A 209 -4.14 -6.23 16.39
C ARG A 209 -4.32 -7.66 15.88
N ASN A 210 -4.77 -8.58 16.74
CA ASN A 210 -4.93 -9.99 16.39
C ASN A 210 -6.00 -10.17 15.30
N ALA A 211 -7.08 -9.38 15.32
CA ALA A 211 -8.10 -9.38 14.29
C ALA A 211 -7.52 -9.00 12.91
N LEU A 212 -6.74 -7.91 12.83
CA LEU A 212 -6.06 -7.52 11.60
C LEU A 212 -5.11 -8.62 11.10
N PHE A 213 -4.34 -9.25 12.00
CA PHE A 213 -3.42 -10.34 11.65
C PHE A 213 -4.13 -11.56 11.09
N ASN A 214 -5.24 -11.95 11.70
CA ASN A 214 -6.04 -13.08 11.22
C ASN A 214 -6.57 -12.85 9.80
N GLU A 215 -6.75 -11.61 9.37
CA GLU A 215 -7.16 -11.29 8.00
C GLU A 215 -6.01 -11.15 7.00
N LEU A 216 -4.83 -10.75 7.46
CA LEU A 216 -3.61 -10.65 6.64
C LEU A 216 -3.01 -12.02 6.34
N ILE A 217 -3.10 -12.97 7.28
CA ILE A 217 -2.55 -14.32 7.14
C ILE A 217 -3.06 -15.03 5.87
N PRO A 218 -4.38 -15.12 5.60
CA PRO A 218 -4.89 -15.78 4.40
C PRO A 218 -4.45 -15.11 3.09
N LEU A 219 -4.27 -13.78 3.11
CA LEU A 219 -3.74 -13.05 1.94
C LEU A 219 -2.28 -13.41 1.69
N ALA A 220 -1.49 -13.50 2.76
CA ALA A 220 -0.09 -13.87 2.68
C ALA A 220 0.09 -15.34 2.26
N GLU A 221 -0.80 -16.24 2.68
CA GLU A 221 -0.87 -17.63 2.21
C GLU A 221 -1.19 -17.71 0.72
N ALA A 222 -2.21 -16.98 0.24
CA ALA A 222 -2.55 -16.93 -1.18
C ALA A 222 -1.39 -16.39 -2.03
N HIS A 223 -0.70 -15.36 -1.55
CA HIS A 223 0.50 -14.83 -2.20
C HIS A 223 1.63 -15.87 -2.23
N ALA A 224 1.89 -16.56 -1.12
CA ALA A 224 2.88 -17.62 -1.05
C ALA A 224 2.60 -18.77 -2.03
N GLN A 225 1.35 -19.22 -2.15
CA GLN A 225 0.93 -20.21 -3.15
C GLN A 225 1.23 -19.75 -4.57
N GLY A 226 0.98 -18.48 -4.87
CA GLY A 226 1.36 -17.88 -6.15
C GLY A 226 2.88 -17.90 -6.38
N LEU A 227 3.68 -17.62 -5.35
CA LEU A 227 5.14 -17.69 -5.44
C LEU A 227 5.61 -19.13 -5.71
N TYR A 228 5.03 -20.12 -5.03
CA TYR A 228 5.31 -21.54 -5.29
C TYR A 228 4.98 -21.92 -6.74
N ALA A 229 3.81 -21.54 -7.25
CA ALA A 229 3.43 -21.80 -8.64
C ALA A 229 4.38 -21.12 -9.64
N ALA A 230 4.79 -19.89 -9.37
CA ALA A 230 5.74 -19.15 -10.21
C ALA A 230 7.13 -19.80 -10.22
N ARG A 231 7.57 -20.37 -9.09
CA ARG A 231 8.87 -21.05 -8.95
C ARG A 231 8.99 -22.30 -9.82
N GLU A 232 7.88 -22.95 -10.14
CA GLU A 232 7.88 -24.12 -11.04
C GLU A 232 8.42 -23.75 -12.43
N ASN A 233 8.18 -22.51 -12.90
CA ASN A 233 8.87 -21.97 -14.07
C ASN A 233 10.27 -21.45 -13.69
N ARG A 234 11.19 -22.38 -13.41
CA ARG A 234 12.55 -22.08 -12.95
C ARG A 234 13.31 -21.09 -13.85
N TYR A 235 13.05 -21.11 -15.16
CA TYR A 235 13.70 -20.21 -16.11
C TYR A 235 13.28 -18.75 -15.90
N GLN A 236 11.97 -18.49 -15.82
CA GLN A 236 11.47 -17.13 -15.55
C GLN A 236 11.76 -16.70 -14.11
N TRP A 237 11.64 -17.63 -13.16
CA TRP A 237 11.84 -17.36 -11.74
C TRP A 237 13.26 -16.87 -11.42
N ARG A 238 14.29 -17.62 -11.84
CA ARG A 238 15.70 -17.25 -11.59
C ARG A 238 16.11 -15.95 -12.25
N ARG A 239 15.40 -15.52 -13.29
CA ARG A 239 15.62 -14.24 -13.99
C ARG A 239 14.70 -13.13 -13.49
N MET A 240 13.87 -13.41 -12.47
CA MET A 240 12.87 -12.47 -11.95
C MET A 240 11.94 -11.92 -13.03
N MET A 241 11.58 -12.75 -14.01
CA MET A 241 10.65 -12.41 -15.11
C MET A 241 9.25 -13.00 -14.90
N SER A 242 8.96 -13.56 -13.73
CA SER A 242 7.62 -14.03 -13.41
C SER A 242 6.67 -12.83 -13.28
N SER A 243 5.41 -13.04 -13.67
CA SER A 243 4.35 -12.04 -13.51
C SER A 243 3.87 -11.89 -12.07
N ILE A 244 4.37 -12.71 -11.13
CA ILE A 244 4.07 -12.53 -9.71
C ILE A 244 5.12 -11.63 -9.06
N ASP A 245 4.63 -10.67 -8.29
CA ASP A 245 5.49 -9.83 -7.48
C ASP A 245 6.06 -10.64 -6.33
N LEU A 246 7.36 -10.47 -6.08
CA LEU A 246 8.06 -11.17 -5.00
C LEU A 246 7.54 -10.78 -3.62
N VAL A 247 7.25 -9.49 -3.44
CA VAL A 247 6.65 -8.94 -2.22
C VAL A 247 5.28 -8.40 -2.60
N ASP A 248 4.25 -8.83 -1.87
CA ASP A 248 2.94 -8.20 -1.94
C ASP A 248 2.99 -6.87 -1.17
N LEU A 249 3.09 -5.77 -1.92
CA LEU A 249 3.22 -4.44 -1.36
C LEU A 249 1.95 -3.99 -0.63
N ASP A 250 0.78 -4.54 -0.97
CA ASP A 250 -0.44 -4.21 -0.24
C ASP A 250 -0.39 -4.77 1.18
N ILE A 251 0.00 -6.04 1.30
CA ILE A 251 0.21 -6.70 2.60
C ILE A 251 1.34 -6.00 3.37
N ALA A 252 2.48 -5.74 2.72
CA ALA A 252 3.62 -5.11 3.36
C ALA A 252 3.28 -3.70 3.87
N CYS A 253 2.60 -2.88 3.07
CA CYS A 253 2.20 -1.54 3.49
C CYS A 253 1.13 -1.56 4.60
N MET A 254 0.18 -2.50 4.58
CA MET A 254 -0.78 -2.66 5.69
C MET A 254 -0.07 -2.99 7.00
N VAL A 255 0.90 -3.92 6.98
CA VAL A 255 1.69 -4.26 8.16
C VAL A 255 2.52 -3.08 8.64
N ALA A 256 3.14 -2.33 7.72
CA ALA A 256 3.94 -1.16 8.07
C ALA A 256 3.08 -0.07 8.76
N VAL A 257 1.89 0.21 8.22
CA VAL A 257 0.95 1.18 8.80
C VAL A 257 0.42 0.71 10.14
N ALA A 258 0.04 -0.56 10.26
CA ALA A 258 -0.44 -1.13 11.52
C ALA A 258 0.64 -1.09 12.62
N ASN A 259 1.90 -1.37 12.28
CA ASN A 259 3.03 -1.27 13.19
C ASN A 259 3.20 0.14 13.73
N ASP A 260 3.09 1.15 12.87
CA ASP A 260 3.18 2.54 13.29
C ASP A 260 2.05 2.92 14.26
N LEU A 261 0.81 2.57 13.93
CA LEU A 261 -0.34 2.82 14.81
C LEU A 261 -0.17 2.17 16.19
N ILE A 262 0.24 0.90 16.24
CA ILE A 262 0.40 0.17 17.50
C ILE A 262 1.57 0.72 18.31
N ILE A 263 2.70 1.05 17.69
CA ILE A 263 3.86 1.57 18.42
C ILE A 263 3.57 2.94 19.00
N ARG A 264 2.89 3.82 18.24
CA ARG A 264 2.45 5.12 18.77
C ARG A 264 1.55 4.97 20.00
N ALA A 265 0.72 3.93 20.04
CA ALA A 265 -0.24 3.71 21.13
C ALA A 265 0.30 2.90 22.32
N HIS A 266 1.15 1.89 22.07
CA HIS A 266 1.55 0.87 23.06
C HIS A 266 3.04 0.53 23.07
N GLY A 267 3.83 1.05 22.13
CA GLY A 267 5.28 0.84 22.08
C GLY A 267 5.75 -0.55 21.65
N ILE A 268 4.87 -1.51 21.34
CA ILE A 268 5.25 -2.87 20.91
C ILE A 268 4.85 -3.07 19.43
N PRO A 269 5.79 -3.25 18.49
CA PRO A 269 5.46 -3.56 17.11
C PRO A 269 4.60 -4.81 17.00
N ILE A 270 3.93 -4.98 15.88
CA ILE A 270 3.73 -6.35 15.40
C ILE A 270 5.09 -6.90 15.00
N GLU A 271 5.76 -7.46 15.99
CA GLU A 271 6.72 -8.50 15.72
C GLU A 271 5.93 -9.80 15.57
N SER A 272 6.23 -10.51 14.50
CA SER A 272 5.87 -11.92 14.21
C SER A 272 5.98 -12.95 15.37
N GLN A 273 6.24 -12.56 16.61
CA GLN A 273 6.98 -13.36 17.57
C GLN A 273 6.18 -14.36 18.42
N ASN A 274 4.85 -14.40 18.43
CA ASN A 274 4.17 -15.32 19.37
C ASN A 274 3.54 -16.58 18.76
N SER A 275 3.66 -16.79 17.45
CA SER A 275 3.23 -18.04 16.80
C SER A 275 3.69 -18.09 15.34
N ARG A 276 5.00 -18.23 15.10
CA ARG A 276 5.48 -18.69 13.80
C ARG A 276 5.37 -20.21 13.77
N PRO A 277 4.36 -20.84 13.14
CA PRO A 277 4.54 -22.22 12.73
C PRO A 277 5.75 -22.24 11.79
N GLU A 278 6.69 -23.14 12.07
CA GLU A 278 7.94 -23.32 11.31
C GLU A 278 7.70 -23.79 9.85
N GLU A 279 6.44 -23.89 9.42
CA GLU A 279 6.04 -24.76 8.31
C GLU A 279 6.10 -24.10 6.92
N ASP A 280 5.99 -22.77 6.79
CA ASP A 280 6.09 -22.11 5.48
C ASP A 280 6.80 -20.73 5.54
N PRO A 281 8.05 -20.62 5.06
CA PRO A 281 8.80 -19.38 5.04
C PRO A 281 8.15 -18.29 4.15
N LEU A 282 7.57 -18.66 3.01
CA LEU A 282 7.10 -17.70 2.00
C LEU A 282 5.82 -16.99 2.44
N ARG A 283 4.99 -17.64 3.25
CA ARG A 283 3.81 -17.04 3.90
C ARG A 283 4.17 -15.77 4.68
N TRP A 284 5.37 -15.68 5.23
CA TRP A 284 5.78 -14.55 6.06
C TRP A 284 6.50 -13.45 5.27
N LEU A 285 6.81 -13.65 4.00
CA LEU A 285 7.65 -12.74 3.21
C LEU A 285 7.13 -11.30 3.19
N SER A 286 5.87 -11.11 2.81
CA SER A 286 5.27 -9.77 2.70
C SER A 286 5.00 -9.14 4.07
N ILE A 287 4.73 -9.95 5.09
CA ILE A 287 4.56 -9.48 6.47
C ILE A 287 5.89 -8.96 7.03
N GLU A 288 6.97 -9.72 6.87
CA GLU A 288 8.30 -9.31 7.31
C GLU A 288 8.81 -8.11 6.50
N ALA A 289 8.53 -8.05 5.20
CA ALA A 289 8.83 -6.87 4.38
C ALA A 289 8.12 -5.62 4.91
N GLY A 290 6.86 -5.74 5.35
CA GLY A 290 6.13 -4.66 6.01
C GLY A 290 6.73 -4.23 7.36
N ALA A 291 7.23 -5.19 8.15
CA ALA A 291 7.93 -4.88 9.38
C ALA A 291 9.26 -4.14 9.13
N GLU A 292 10.03 -4.53 8.11
CA GLU A 292 11.24 -3.79 7.70
C GLU A 292 10.90 -2.40 7.16
N LEU A 293 9.85 -2.27 6.34
CA LEU A 293 9.36 -0.98 5.85
C LEU A 293 9.09 -0.01 6.99
N TYR A 294 8.38 -0.47 8.02
CA TYR A 294 8.15 0.33 9.21
C TYR A 294 9.47 0.75 9.88
N ARG A 295 10.47 -0.14 10.01
CA ARG A 295 11.76 0.22 10.63
C ARG A 295 12.47 1.34 9.89
N TYR A 296 12.47 1.29 8.55
CA TYR A 296 13.12 2.27 7.69
C TYR A 296 12.26 3.48 7.31
N ALA A 297 11.00 3.50 7.73
CA ALA A 297 10.14 4.66 7.57
C ALA A 297 10.76 5.88 8.29
N GLN A 298 10.74 7.02 7.59
CA GLN A 298 11.32 8.29 8.04
C GLN A 298 10.33 9.12 8.85
#